data_AF-A0A372EXA8-F1
#
_entry.id   AF-A0A372EXA8-F1
#
_cell.length_a   1.000
_cell.length_b   1.000
_cell.length_c   1.000
_cell.angle_alpha   90.00
_cell.angle_beta   90.00
_cell.angle_gamma   90.00
#
_symmetry.space_group_name_H-M   'P 1'
#
loop_
_entity.id
_entity.type
_entity.pdbx_description
1 polymer ?
#
loop_
_entity_poly.entity_id
_entity_poly.type
_entity_poly.pdbx_seq_one_letter_code
_entity_poly.pdbx_strand_id
1 'polypeptide(L)'
;MMRYLSALGLALLTALPTQAAAQAKEAYLCKMSYVSPDKFIPREMAFWIGPDGQVTVFDAYIRHLAEKPIAARVTTDTAKRLTFKWSLDGMEAAKRGSTTGVTRLPNSRYTATWRKGTNLITVRVALEGFDNRPNARGKCAPIEKR
;
A
#
# COMPACT_ATOMS: atom_id res chain seq x y z
N MET A 1 34.20 72.79 -2.20
CA MET A 1 34.06 71.50 -2.91
C MET A 1 34.10 70.40 -1.84
N MET A 2 32.96 69.98 -1.32
CA MET A 2 32.07 68.91 -1.83
C MET A 2 32.67 67.50 -1.71
N ARG A 3 31.88 66.62 -1.06
CA ARG A 3 31.78 65.15 -1.15
C ARG A 3 32.55 64.31 -0.11
N TYR A 4 32.02 63.23 0.47
CA TYR A 4 30.67 62.75 0.83
C TYR A 4 30.91 61.53 1.74
N LEU A 5 29.94 61.27 2.61
CA LEU A 5 29.82 60.15 3.56
C LEU A 5 29.65 58.76 2.92
N SER A 6 29.88 57.72 3.74
CA SER A 6 29.17 56.40 3.75
C SER A 6 29.59 55.35 2.70
N ALA A 7 29.57 54.03 2.92
CA ALA A 7 28.99 53.20 3.99
C ALA A 7 29.73 51.85 4.08
N LEU A 8 29.70 51.22 5.27
CA LEU A 8 29.99 49.81 5.50
C LEU A 8 29.05 48.92 4.67
N GLY A 9 29.61 48.03 3.85
CA GLY A 9 28.86 46.95 3.20
C GLY A 9 28.90 45.67 4.04
N LEU A 10 27.90 45.46 4.89
CA LEU A 10 27.68 44.19 5.60
C LEU A 10 26.71 43.34 4.77
N ALA A 11 27.24 42.44 3.94
CA ALA A 11 26.42 41.50 3.18
C ALA A 11 25.93 40.36 4.09
N LEU A 12 24.68 40.45 4.57
CA LEU A 12 23.99 39.35 5.23
C LEU A 12 23.66 38.28 4.17
N LEU A 13 24.44 37.19 4.13
CA LEU A 13 24.00 35.94 3.48
C LEU A 13 22.88 35.32 4.31
N THR A 14 21.64 35.48 3.87
CA THR A 14 20.49 34.75 4.39
C THR A 14 20.56 33.29 3.90
N ALA A 15 21.15 32.43 4.73
CA ALA A 15 21.05 30.99 4.55
C ALA A 15 19.58 30.56 4.73
N LEU A 16 18.88 30.32 3.63
CA LEU A 16 17.56 29.70 3.64
C LEU A 16 17.74 28.24 4.09
N PRO A 17 17.12 27.80 5.20
CA PRO A 17 17.11 26.39 5.54
C PRO A 17 16.28 25.65 4.49
N THR A 18 16.92 24.84 3.66
CA THR A 18 16.24 23.82 2.85
C THR A 18 15.60 22.82 3.82
N GLN A 19 14.34 23.05 4.17
CA GLN A 19 13.50 22.03 4.77
C GLN A 19 13.32 20.92 3.74
N ALA A 20 14.15 19.89 3.84
CA ALA A 20 13.86 18.61 3.22
C ALA A 20 12.55 18.14 3.82
N ALA A 21 11.44 18.35 3.11
CA ALA A 21 10.16 17.77 3.45
C ALA A 21 10.37 16.25 3.45
N ALA A 22 10.48 15.67 4.64
CA ALA A 22 10.41 14.23 4.82
C ALA A 22 9.03 13.80 4.30
N GLN A 23 8.98 13.36 3.05
CA GLN A 23 7.76 12.85 2.44
C GLN A 23 7.28 11.69 3.32
N ALA A 24 6.19 11.93 4.04
CA ALA A 24 5.67 11.00 5.01
C ALA A 24 5.29 9.71 4.28
N LYS A 25 5.83 8.59 4.75
CA LYS A 25 5.34 7.27 4.36
C LYS A 25 3.88 7.17 4.79
N GLU A 26 2.95 7.34 3.85
CA GLU A 26 1.53 7.26 4.11
C GLU A 26 1.16 5.79 4.31
N ALA A 27 0.55 5.47 5.45
CA ALA A 27 0.20 4.12 5.84
C ALA A 27 -1.32 4.04 6.01
N TYR A 28 -1.95 3.02 5.44
CA TYR A 28 -3.40 2.85 5.52
C TYR A 28 -3.76 1.45 5.97
N LEU A 29 -4.69 1.34 6.92
CA LEU A 29 -5.34 0.09 7.31
C LEU A 29 -6.74 0.06 6.70
N CYS A 30 -7.01 -0.99 5.94
CA CYS A 30 -8.29 -1.21 5.29
C CYS A 30 -9.06 -2.33 5.97
N LYS A 31 -10.29 -2.03 6.35
CA LYS A 31 -11.26 -3.00 6.91
C LYS A 31 -12.30 -3.35 5.86
N MET A 32 -12.37 -4.63 5.50
CA MET A 32 -13.30 -5.16 4.50
C MET A 32 -14.66 -5.44 5.15
N SER A 33 -15.67 -4.66 4.76
CA SER A 33 -17.05 -4.87 5.19
C SER A 33 -17.71 -6.03 4.44
N TYR A 34 -17.25 -6.30 3.21
CA TYR A 34 -17.68 -7.43 2.40
C TYR A 34 -16.46 -8.21 1.91
N VAL A 35 -16.54 -9.53 1.98
CA VAL A 35 -15.58 -10.48 1.42
C VAL A 35 -16.39 -11.62 0.81
N SER A 36 -16.05 -12.03 -0.42
CA SER A 36 -16.72 -13.14 -1.10
C SER A 36 -16.52 -14.47 -0.34
N PRO A 37 -17.43 -15.46 -0.52
CA PRO A 37 -17.41 -16.71 0.25
C PRO A 37 -16.13 -17.54 0.12
N ASP A 38 -15.40 -17.40 -0.98
CA ASP A 38 -14.20 -18.18 -1.28
C ASP A 38 -13.00 -17.87 -0.36
N LYS A 39 -13.07 -16.81 0.46
CA LYS A 39 -12.06 -16.47 1.49
C LYS A 39 -10.62 -16.44 0.95
N PHE A 40 -10.40 -15.83 -0.22
CA PHE A 40 -9.06 -15.53 -0.77
C PHE A 40 -8.60 -14.09 -0.49
N ILE A 41 -9.42 -13.31 0.22
CA ILE A 41 -9.11 -11.95 0.66
C ILE A 41 -9.40 -11.87 2.16
N PRO A 42 -8.45 -11.42 3.00
CA PRO A 42 -8.68 -11.31 4.43
C PRO A 42 -9.56 -10.10 4.76
N ARG A 43 -10.10 -10.07 5.98
CA ARG A 43 -10.95 -8.94 6.43
C ARG A 43 -10.18 -7.65 6.66
N GLU A 44 -8.86 -7.74 6.81
CA GLU A 44 -7.99 -6.60 7.03
C GLU A 44 -6.76 -6.70 6.13
N MET A 45 -6.36 -5.57 5.56
CA MET A 45 -5.09 -5.42 4.85
C MET A 45 -4.52 -4.03 5.14
N ALA A 46 -3.22 -3.91 5.14
CA ALA A 46 -2.53 -2.63 5.18
C ALA A 46 -1.79 -2.39 3.87
N PHE A 47 -1.66 -1.13 3.48
CA PHE A 47 -0.74 -0.73 2.44
C PHE A 47 -0.02 0.57 2.81
N TRP A 48 1.18 0.73 2.27
CA TRP A 48 1.98 1.94 2.45
C TRP A 48 2.32 2.52 1.09
N ILE A 49 2.31 3.86 1.01
CA ILE A 49 2.80 4.62 -0.12
C ILE A 49 4.13 5.24 0.29
N GLY A 50 5.19 4.85 -0.39
CA GLY A 50 6.53 5.41 -0.23
C GLY A 50 6.64 6.82 -0.81
N PRO A 51 7.72 7.54 -0.48
CA PRO A 51 7.96 8.90 -0.98
C PRO A 51 8.05 8.96 -2.53
N ASP A 52 8.53 7.87 -3.13
CA ASP A 52 8.66 7.69 -4.58
C ASP A 52 7.40 7.11 -5.24
N GLY A 53 6.28 7.01 -4.50
CA GLY A 53 5.02 6.44 -4.99
C GLY A 53 5.01 4.91 -5.04
N GLN A 54 6.06 4.23 -4.55
CA GLN A 54 6.03 2.78 -4.43
C GLN A 54 4.98 2.33 -3.42
N VAL A 55 4.20 1.30 -3.77
CA VAL A 55 3.21 0.72 -2.87
C VAL A 55 3.72 -0.60 -2.32
N THR A 56 3.62 -0.76 -1.00
CA THR A 56 3.80 -2.07 -0.34
C THR A 56 2.51 -2.51 0.33
N VAL A 57 2.26 -3.80 0.38
CA VAL A 57 1.01 -4.40 0.89
C VAL A 57 1.34 -5.44 1.94
N PHE A 58 0.49 -5.53 2.96
CA PHE A 58 0.58 -6.56 3.99
C PHE A 58 -0.82 -7.00 4.40
N ASP A 59 -0.99 -8.31 4.55
CA ASP A 59 -2.23 -8.91 5.02
C ASP A 59 -1.94 -10.27 5.67
N ALA A 60 -2.98 -10.99 6.10
CA ALA A 60 -2.83 -12.27 6.79
C ALA A 60 -2.20 -13.37 5.90
N TYR A 61 -2.40 -13.35 4.58
CA TYR A 61 -1.79 -14.31 3.67
C TYR A 61 -0.33 -13.96 3.41
N ILE A 62 -0.02 -12.67 3.18
CA ILE A 62 1.35 -12.19 3.04
C ILE A 62 2.17 -12.49 4.29
N ARG A 63 1.58 -12.29 5.48
CA ARG A 63 2.20 -12.68 6.75
C ARG A 63 2.57 -14.16 6.77
N HIS A 64 1.70 -15.03 6.26
CA HIS A 64 1.94 -16.48 6.26
C HIS A 64 3.03 -16.90 5.25
N LEU A 65 3.17 -16.19 4.13
CA LEU A 65 4.10 -16.57 3.05
C LEU A 65 5.47 -15.91 3.13
N ALA A 66 5.50 -14.62 3.44
CA ALA A 66 6.69 -13.78 3.29
C ALA A 66 7.12 -13.11 4.59
N GLU A 67 6.29 -13.16 5.64
CA GLU A 67 6.50 -12.55 6.97
C GLU A 67 6.71 -11.02 6.98
N LYS A 68 6.82 -10.38 5.82
CA LYS A 68 7.05 -8.95 5.63
C LYS A 68 6.15 -8.37 4.53
N PRO A 69 5.88 -7.05 4.52
CA PRO A 69 5.18 -6.41 3.42
C PRO A 69 5.88 -6.66 2.08
N ILE A 70 5.09 -6.88 1.03
CA ILE A 70 5.59 -7.11 -0.33
C ILE A 70 5.32 -5.90 -1.22
N ALA A 71 6.12 -5.73 -2.26
CA ALA A 71 5.91 -4.69 -3.25
C ALA A 71 4.66 -4.97 -4.10
N ALA A 72 3.90 -3.92 -4.37
CA ALA A 72 2.80 -3.93 -5.31
C ALA A 72 3.09 -2.97 -6.47
N ARG A 73 2.78 -3.43 -7.69
CA ARG A 73 2.93 -2.64 -8.90
C ARG A 73 1.77 -1.66 -9.00
N VAL A 74 2.07 -0.37 -8.98
CA VAL A 74 1.09 0.68 -9.30
C VAL A 74 0.77 0.64 -10.79
N THR A 75 -0.51 0.63 -11.13
CA THR A 75 -1.01 0.62 -12.52
C THR A 75 -1.87 1.85 -12.84
N THR A 76 -2.29 2.58 -11.82
CA THR A 76 -2.95 3.88 -11.97
C THR A 76 -2.75 4.67 -10.69
N ASP A 77 -2.27 5.89 -10.79
CA ASP A 77 -2.31 6.85 -9.70
C ASP A 77 -2.80 8.20 -10.23
N THR A 78 -3.89 8.68 -9.67
CA THR A 78 -4.49 9.97 -10.02
C THR A 78 -4.97 10.64 -8.74
N ALA A 79 -5.39 11.91 -8.83
CA ALA A 79 -6.04 12.60 -7.71
C ALA A 79 -7.28 11.86 -7.16
N LYS A 80 -7.96 11.05 -7.99
CA LYS A 80 -9.23 10.39 -7.62
C LYS A 80 -9.03 8.95 -7.11
N ARG A 81 -8.03 8.23 -7.62
CA ARG A 81 -7.85 6.81 -7.33
C ARG A 81 -6.40 6.35 -7.44
N LEU A 82 -6.07 5.34 -6.64
CA LEU A 82 -4.86 4.54 -6.73
C LEU A 82 -5.24 3.09 -7.06
N THR A 83 -4.59 2.47 -8.05
CA THR A 83 -4.77 1.06 -8.38
C THR A 83 -3.42 0.36 -8.41
N PHE A 84 -3.30 -0.70 -7.62
CA PHE A 84 -2.06 -1.47 -7.48
C PHE A 84 -2.35 -2.97 -7.51
N LYS A 85 -1.34 -3.73 -7.92
CA LYS A 85 -1.43 -5.18 -8.15
C LYS A 85 -0.28 -5.91 -7.47
N TRP A 86 -0.56 -7.08 -6.94
CA TRP A 86 0.45 -7.97 -6.39
C TRP A 86 0.09 -9.43 -6.68
N SER A 87 1.06 -10.31 -6.47
CA SER A 87 0.95 -11.74 -6.71
C SER A 87 1.28 -12.48 -5.43
N LEU A 88 0.52 -13.54 -5.13
CA LEU A 88 0.89 -14.54 -4.14
C LEU A 88 1.02 -15.88 -4.86
N ASP A 89 2.22 -16.45 -4.82
CA ASP A 89 2.55 -17.73 -5.43
C ASP A 89 3.00 -18.70 -4.34
N GLY A 90 2.72 -19.99 -4.52
CA GLY A 90 3.15 -21.01 -3.56
C GLY A 90 2.44 -20.96 -2.21
N MET A 91 1.19 -20.49 -2.17
CA MET A 91 0.38 -20.59 -0.96
C MET A 91 0.09 -22.03 -0.60
N GLU A 92 0.15 -22.34 0.69
CA GLU A 92 -0.06 -23.67 1.22
C GLU A 92 -1.17 -23.65 2.27
N ALA A 93 -2.07 -24.62 2.23
CA ALA A 93 -3.10 -24.82 3.22
C ALA A 93 -2.92 -26.18 3.89
N ALA A 94 -2.85 -26.18 5.22
CA ALA A 94 -2.92 -27.42 5.98
C ALA A 94 -4.29 -28.08 5.77
N LYS A 95 -4.32 -29.35 5.33
CA LYS A 95 -5.56 -30.13 5.39
C LYS A 95 -5.97 -30.27 6.86
N ARG A 96 -7.18 -29.82 7.22
CA ARG A 96 -7.79 -30.19 8.50
C ARG A 96 -7.82 -31.72 8.59
N GLY A 97 -7.17 -32.29 9.61
CA GLY A 97 -7.16 -33.72 9.90
C GLY A 97 -6.07 -34.54 9.20
N SER A 98 -5.08 -33.92 8.55
CA SER A 98 -3.94 -34.63 7.96
C SER A 98 -2.63 -34.18 8.60
N THR A 99 -1.88 -35.13 9.15
CA THR A 99 -0.52 -34.93 9.69
C THR A 99 0.55 -34.81 8.59
N THR A 100 0.18 -34.98 7.31
CA THR A 100 1.12 -35.13 6.19
C THR A 100 0.74 -34.43 4.88
N GLY A 101 -0.46 -33.87 4.74
CA GLY A 101 -0.97 -33.36 3.47
C GLY A 101 -1.11 -31.83 3.45
N VAL A 102 -0.11 -31.16 2.90
CA VAL A 102 -0.23 -29.75 2.50
C VAL A 102 -0.90 -29.68 1.13
N THR A 103 -1.97 -28.91 0.99
CA THR A 103 -2.56 -28.61 -0.31
C THR A 103 -2.00 -27.28 -0.80
N ARG A 104 -1.36 -27.28 -1.96
CA ARG A 104 -0.96 -26.04 -2.64
C ARG A 104 -2.21 -25.32 -3.14
N LEU A 105 -2.37 -24.06 -2.73
CA LEU A 105 -3.41 -23.17 -3.22
C LEU A 105 -3.01 -22.60 -4.59
N PRO A 106 -3.99 -22.23 -5.44
CA PRO A 106 -3.70 -21.61 -6.72
C PRO A 106 -2.91 -20.30 -6.57
N ASN A 107 -2.02 -20.06 -7.52
CA ASN A 107 -1.38 -18.76 -7.68
C ASN A 107 -2.47 -17.69 -7.82
N SER A 108 -2.28 -16.60 -7.10
CA SER A 108 -3.31 -15.58 -6.92
C SER A 108 -2.79 -14.23 -7.40
N ARG A 109 -3.57 -13.56 -8.24
CA ARG A 109 -3.26 -12.23 -8.80
C ARG A 109 -4.26 -11.24 -8.26
N TYR A 110 -3.78 -10.34 -7.41
CA TYR A 110 -4.60 -9.36 -6.71
C TYR A 110 -4.60 -8.03 -7.45
N THR A 111 -5.75 -7.36 -7.46
CA THR A 111 -5.88 -5.96 -7.89
C THR A 111 -6.69 -5.22 -6.86
N ALA A 112 -6.12 -4.17 -6.28
CA ALA A 112 -6.82 -3.24 -5.41
C ALA A 112 -7.01 -1.90 -6.10
N THR A 113 -8.21 -1.34 -6.00
CA THR A 113 -8.53 0.03 -6.39
C THR A 113 -9.04 0.78 -5.18
N TRP A 114 -8.27 1.78 -4.74
CA TRP A 114 -8.62 2.67 -3.65
C TRP A 114 -9.07 4.03 -4.21
N ARG A 115 -10.23 4.51 -3.77
CA ARG A 115 -10.79 5.82 -4.11
C ARG A 115 -10.40 6.81 -3.01
N LYS A 116 -9.54 7.77 -3.34
CA LYS A 116 -8.95 8.70 -2.37
C LYS A 116 -9.99 9.58 -1.68
N GLY A 117 -11.00 10.06 -2.43
CA GLY A 117 -12.03 10.95 -1.89
C GLY A 117 -13.02 10.31 -0.92
N THR A 118 -13.27 9.00 -1.02
CA THR A 118 -14.24 8.30 -0.15
C THR A 118 -13.60 7.26 0.76
N ASN A 119 -12.29 7.08 0.64
CA ASN A 119 -11.51 6.03 1.27
C ASN A 119 -12.02 4.61 1.02
N LEU A 120 -12.83 4.40 -0.02
CA LEU A 120 -13.35 3.08 -0.38
C LEU A 120 -12.29 2.29 -1.14
N ILE A 121 -12.12 1.02 -0.76
CA ILE A 121 -11.25 0.09 -1.47
C ILE A 121 -12.07 -1.08 -2.01
N THR A 122 -11.73 -1.51 -3.22
CA THR A 122 -12.22 -2.75 -3.82
C THR A 122 -11.02 -3.61 -4.17
N VAL A 123 -11.03 -4.87 -3.73
CA VAL A 123 -10.00 -5.85 -4.03
C VAL A 123 -10.63 -6.97 -4.84
N ARG A 124 -9.94 -7.41 -5.90
CA ARG A 124 -10.31 -8.57 -6.71
C ARG A 124 -9.12 -9.51 -6.81
N VAL A 125 -9.41 -10.81 -6.90
CA VAL A 125 -8.43 -11.86 -7.11
C VAL A 125 -8.78 -12.62 -8.39
N ALA A 126 -7.79 -12.87 -9.22
CA ALA A 126 -7.84 -13.91 -10.24
C ALA A 126 -7.01 -15.10 -9.74
N LEU A 127 -7.62 -16.28 -9.73
CA LEU A 127 -7.00 -17.53 -9.29
C LEU A 127 -6.58 -18.31 -10.53
N GLU A 128 -5.29 -18.60 -10.65
CA GLU A 128 -4.75 -19.27 -11.83
C GLU A 128 -5.35 -20.68 -11.96
N GLY A 129 -5.94 -20.97 -13.12
CA GLY A 129 -6.61 -22.24 -13.40
C GLY A 129 -8.06 -22.33 -12.89
N PHE A 130 -8.64 -21.25 -12.35
CA PHE A 130 -10.02 -21.25 -11.86
C PHE A 130 -10.81 -20.03 -12.37
N ASP A 131 -12.10 -20.23 -12.64
CA ASP A 131 -13.00 -19.17 -13.11
C ASP A 131 -13.55 -18.29 -11.98
N ASN A 132 -13.36 -18.70 -10.73
CA ASN A 132 -13.81 -17.92 -9.59
C ASN A 132 -13.04 -16.59 -9.50
N ARG A 133 -13.78 -15.54 -9.17
CA ARG A 133 -13.23 -14.18 -9.02
C ARG A 133 -13.56 -13.61 -7.65
N PRO A 134 -12.85 -14.06 -6.60
CA PRO A 134 -13.04 -13.54 -5.26
C PRO A 134 -12.91 -12.02 -5.24
N ASN A 135 -13.74 -11.38 -4.43
CA ASN A 135 -13.72 -9.93 -4.31
C ASN A 135 -14.08 -9.47 -2.89
N ALA A 136 -13.57 -8.30 -2.53
CA ALA A 136 -13.82 -7.65 -1.25
C ALA A 136 -14.01 -6.16 -1.43
N ARG A 137 -14.77 -5.55 -0.51
CA ARG A 137 -14.99 -4.11 -0.43
C ARG A 137 -14.85 -3.65 1.01
N GLY A 138 -14.25 -2.47 1.18
CA GLY A 138 -13.96 -1.94 2.51
C GLY A 138 -13.70 -0.44 2.53
N LYS A 139 -13.29 0.03 3.71
CA LYS A 139 -12.83 1.40 3.94
C LYS A 139 -11.41 1.38 4.50
N CYS A 140 -10.61 2.34 4.08
CA CYS A 140 -9.25 2.53 4.58
C CYS A 140 -9.16 3.76 5.47
N ALA A 141 -8.31 3.70 6.49
CA ALA A 141 -8.01 4.83 7.37
C ALA A 141 -6.48 4.95 7.53
N PRO A 142 -5.94 6.16 7.67
CA PRO A 142 -4.53 6.34 8.00
C PRO A 142 -4.15 5.56 9.27
N ILE A 143 -2.98 4.94 9.27
CA ILE A 143 -2.38 4.35 10.48
C ILE A 143 -1.59 5.47 11.14
N GLU A 144 -2.13 6.02 12.23
CA GLU A 144 -1.39 6.98 13.04
C GLU A 144 -0.16 6.31 13.66
N LYS A 145 0.99 6.96 13.54
CA LYS A 145 2.17 6.60 14.33
C LYS A 145 1.89 7.06 15.77
N ARG A 146 1.71 6.12 16.69
CA ARG A 146 1.83 6.41 18.13
C ARG A 146 3.27 6.70 18.50
#